data_AF-A0A0G0YJI9-F1
#
_entry.id   AF-A0A0G0YJI9-F1
#
_cell.length_a   1.000
_cell.length_b   1.000
_cell.length_c   1.000
_cell.angle_alpha   90.00
_cell.angle_beta   90.00
_cell.angle_gamma   90.00
#
_symmetry.space_group_name_H-M   'P 1'
#
loop_
_entity.id
_entity.type
_entity.pdbx_description
1 polymer ?
#
loop_
_entity_poly.entity_id
_entity_poly.type
_entity_poly.pdbx_seq_one_letter_code
_entity_poly.pdbx_strand_id
1 'polypeptide(L)'
;MGIRNTFRKIKSWIKNNPTEFWILAAILLVGAFFRIFKIDQYMTFLGDEGRDVILVRRIFTELHPPLIGPGTSVGGMYLGPLYYYLMAIPLLIAGFSPVGPAVMVALLGVTTIAFIWWITRLWFGKLAGIIAATLYAISPTAIIFSHSSWNPNIMPFFALLSMYSIWKVWSQENTNWLPILGISLAFTLQSHYLGLLIIPTLIIFWLLALKKFRKKKLSK
;
A
#
# COMPACT_ATOMS: atom_id res chain seq x y z
N MET A 1 6.82 17.67 17.31
CA MET A 1 7.20 18.66 16.28
C MET A 1 6.10 18.66 15.22
N GLY A 2 5.14 19.56 15.38
CA GLY A 2 3.71 19.24 15.18
C GLY A 2 3.13 19.47 13.79
N ILE A 3 1.98 18.82 13.59
CA ILE A 3 1.05 18.84 12.44
C ILE A 3 0.94 20.21 11.74
N ARG A 4 0.98 21.33 12.50
CA ARG A 4 0.99 22.70 11.97
C ARG A 4 2.14 22.98 10.98
N ASN A 5 3.33 22.41 11.20
CA ASN A 5 4.47 22.57 10.29
C ASN A 5 4.28 21.79 8.98
N THR A 6 3.62 20.63 9.04
CA THR A 6 3.31 19.82 7.85
C THR A 6 2.30 20.55 6.96
N PHE A 7 1.21 21.07 7.55
CA PHE A 7 0.21 21.85 6.80
C PHE A 7 0.80 23.09 6.13
N ARG A 8 1.70 23.82 6.82
CA ARG A 8 2.40 24.97 6.23
C ARG A 8 3.26 24.57 5.03
N LYS A 9 3.99 23.45 5.12
CA LYS A 9 4.79 22.92 4.01
C LYS A 9 3.92 22.53 2.80
N ILE A 10 2.79 21.86 3.04
CA ILE A 10 1.84 21.50 1.99
C ILE A 10 1.28 22.75 1.32
N LYS A 11 0.77 23.72 2.11
CA LYS A 11 0.22 24.97 1.58
C LYS A 11 1.26 25.75 0.76
N SER A 12 2.49 25.82 1.24
CA SER A 12 3.60 26.45 0.50
C SER A 12 3.90 25.70 -0.80
N TRP A 13 3.90 24.36 -0.79
CA TRP A 13 4.16 23.58 -1.98
C TRP A 13 3.08 23.76 -3.05
N ILE A 14 1.80 23.78 -2.65
CA ILE A 14 0.65 24.03 -3.55
C ILE A 14 0.78 25.40 -4.18
N LYS A 15 1.07 26.44 -3.38
CA LYS A 15 1.27 27.81 -3.88
C LYS A 15 2.39 27.89 -4.92
N ASN A 16 3.45 27.11 -4.72
CA ASN A 16 4.62 27.11 -5.62
C ASN A 16 4.45 26.19 -6.84
N ASN A 17 3.48 25.27 -6.86
CA ASN A 17 3.28 24.29 -7.93
C ASN A 17 1.78 24.09 -8.26
N PRO A 18 1.03 25.16 -8.60
CA PRO A 18 -0.43 25.08 -8.73
C PRO A 18 -0.87 24.12 -9.85
N THR A 19 -0.22 24.17 -11.02
CA THR A 19 -0.52 23.29 -12.15
C THR A 19 -0.29 21.83 -11.81
N GLU A 20 0.82 21.52 -11.15
CA GLU A 20 1.16 20.16 -10.72
C GLU A 20 0.15 19.62 -9.71
N PHE A 21 -0.29 20.47 -8.77
CA PHE A 21 -1.32 20.13 -7.80
C PHE A 21 -2.66 19.79 -8.48
N TRP A 22 -3.14 20.63 -9.41
CA TRP A 22 -4.41 20.38 -10.09
C TRP A 22 -4.37 19.16 -11.00
N ILE A 23 -3.24 18.91 -11.68
CA ILE A 23 -3.04 17.68 -12.46
C ILE A 23 -3.13 16.45 -11.54
N LEU A 24 -2.40 16.47 -10.41
CA LEU A 24 -2.47 15.37 -9.45
C LEU A 24 -3.88 15.18 -8.89
N ALA A 25 -4.56 16.27 -8.52
CA ALA A 25 -5.94 16.21 -8.02
C ALA A 25 -6.88 15.58 -9.07
N ALA A 26 -6.75 15.95 -10.35
CA ALA A 26 -7.52 15.33 -11.42
C ALA A 26 -7.21 13.84 -11.57
N ILE A 27 -5.93 13.44 -11.54
CA ILE A 27 -5.50 12.03 -11.61
C ILE A 27 -6.09 11.23 -10.44
N LEU A 28 -6.05 11.78 -9.22
CA LEU A 28 -6.60 11.11 -8.03
C LEU A 28 -8.13 11.03 -8.08
N LEU A 29 -8.81 12.06 -8.57
CA LEU A 29 -10.27 12.04 -8.76
C LEU A 29 -10.69 11.00 -9.79
N VAL A 30 -10.01 10.94 -10.95
CA VAL A 30 -10.25 9.92 -11.98
C VAL A 30 -9.94 8.52 -11.45
N GLY A 31 -8.81 8.35 -10.77
CA GLY A 31 -8.41 7.08 -10.18
C GLY A 31 -9.36 6.60 -9.09
N ALA A 32 -9.91 7.52 -8.28
CA ALA A 32 -10.91 7.23 -7.26
C ALA A 32 -12.28 6.92 -7.88
N PHE A 33 -12.71 7.70 -8.87
CA PHE A 33 -13.94 7.44 -9.61
C PHE A 33 -13.96 6.02 -10.17
N PHE A 34 -12.90 5.61 -10.89
CA PHE A 34 -12.85 4.25 -11.45
C PHE A 34 -12.83 3.14 -10.40
N ARG A 35 -12.40 3.40 -9.15
CA ARG A 35 -12.26 2.38 -8.11
C ARG A 35 -13.42 2.33 -7.12
N ILE A 36 -14.14 3.43 -6.94
CA ILE A 36 -15.16 3.57 -5.88
C ILE A 36 -16.57 3.68 -6.46
N PHE A 37 -16.71 4.21 -7.69
CA PHE A 37 -18.02 4.38 -8.30
C PHE A 37 -18.75 3.04 -8.43
N LYS A 38 -19.91 2.92 -7.77
CA LYS A 38 -20.75 1.71 -7.72
C LYS A 38 -19.97 0.44 -7.36
N ILE A 39 -19.02 0.56 -6.43
CA ILE A 39 -18.18 -0.57 -6.00
C ILE A 39 -19.02 -1.75 -5.47
N ASP A 40 -20.18 -1.50 -4.88
CA ASP A 40 -21.15 -2.51 -4.45
C ASP A 40 -21.70 -3.36 -5.61
N GLN A 41 -21.72 -2.81 -6.83
CA GLN A 41 -22.22 -3.48 -8.04
C GLN A 41 -21.09 -4.13 -8.84
N TYR A 42 -19.88 -3.58 -8.78
CA TYR A 42 -18.73 -4.04 -9.57
C TYR A 42 -17.73 -4.89 -8.81
N MET A 43 -17.79 -4.95 -7.48
CA MET A 43 -16.89 -5.78 -6.70
C MET A 43 -17.03 -7.26 -7.07
N THR A 44 -15.90 -7.91 -7.30
CA THR A 44 -15.82 -9.36 -7.35
C THR A 44 -16.07 -9.90 -5.94
N PHE A 45 -17.02 -10.82 -5.83
CA PHE A 45 -17.31 -11.50 -4.57
C PHE A 45 -17.46 -13.00 -4.85
N LEU A 46 -16.35 -13.72 -4.71
CA LEU A 46 -16.25 -15.15 -4.95
C LEU A 46 -16.02 -15.88 -3.61
N GLY A 47 -15.60 -17.14 -3.70
CA GLY A 47 -15.39 -17.98 -2.52
C GLY A 47 -14.35 -17.45 -1.55
N ASP A 48 -13.28 -16.83 -2.05
CA ASP A 48 -12.22 -16.27 -1.21
C ASP A 48 -12.70 -15.05 -0.42
N GLU A 49 -13.34 -14.08 -1.08
CA GLU A 49 -13.89 -12.89 -0.43
C GLU A 49 -14.97 -13.26 0.60
N GLY A 50 -15.84 -14.22 0.25
CA GLY A 50 -16.87 -14.72 1.15
C GLY A 50 -16.30 -15.41 2.39
N ARG A 51 -15.32 -16.30 2.20
CA ARG A 51 -14.61 -16.96 3.30
C ARG A 51 -13.96 -15.94 4.23
N ASP A 52 -13.24 -14.98 3.66
CA ASP A 52 -12.48 -14.00 4.42
C ASP A 52 -13.42 -13.10 5.25
N VAL A 53 -14.54 -12.64 4.68
CA VAL A 53 -15.58 -11.89 5.42
C VAL A 53 -16.14 -12.70 6.60
N ILE A 54 -16.44 -13.98 6.40
CA ILE A 54 -16.96 -14.84 7.47
C ILE A 54 -15.93 -14.97 8.59
N LEU A 55 -14.67 -15.26 8.27
CA LEU A 55 -13.60 -15.38 9.27
C LEU A 55 -13.38 -14.08 10.04
N VAL A 56 -13.35 -12.94 9.35
CA VAL A 56 -13.17 -11.64 9.99
C VAL A 56 -14.39 -11.23 10.83
N ARG A 57 -15.61 -11.61 10.42
CA ARG A 57 -16.83 -11.39 11.23
C ARG A 57 -16.79 -12.14 12.56
N ARG A 58 -16.18 -13.34 12.61
CA ARG A 58 -16.03 -14.12 13.86
C ARG A 58 -15.17 -13.44 14.92
N ILE A 59 -14.26 -12.55 14.51
CA ILE A 59 -13.47 -11.73 15.44
C ILE A 59 -14.40 -10.96 16.39
N PHE A 60 -15.49 -10.40 15.85
CA PHE A 60 -16.41 -9.53 16.60
C PHE A 60 -17.61 -10.27 17.18
N THR A 61 -18.09 -11.31 16.48
CA THR A 61 -19.32 -12.03 16.86
C THR A 61 -19.06 -13.23 17.77
N GLU A 62 -17.90 -13.86 17.65
CA GLU A 62 -17.53 -15.08 18.39
C GLU A 62 -16.27 -14.87 19.26
N LEU A 63 -15.68 -13.67 19.24
CA LEU A 63 -14.40 -13.35 19.90
C LEU A 63 -13.29 -14.34 19.50
N HIS A 64 -13.29 -14.78 18.25
CA HIS A 64 -12.36 -15.76 17.71
C HIS A 64 -11.42 -15.13 16.67
N PRO A 65 -10.31 -14.47 17.11
CA PRO A 65 -9.36 -13.88 16.19
C PRO A 65 -8.55 -14.95 15.44
N PRO A 66 -8.48 -14.90 14.09
CA PRO A 66 -7.74 -15.89 13.32
C PRO A 66 -6.24 -15.72 13.51
N LEU A 67 -5.55 -16.81 13.81
CA LEU A 67 -4.08 -16.85 13.90
C LEU A 67 -3.41 -17.25 12.57
N ILE A 68 -4.20 -17.80 11.65
CA ILE A 68 -3.78 -18.24 10.32
C ILE A 68 -4.51 -17.37 9.29
N GLY A 69 -3.78 -16.91 8.28
CA GLY A 69 -4.31 -16.09 7.20
C GLY A 69 -4.89 -16.91 6.04
N PRO A 70 -5.15 -16.26 4.89
CA PRO A 70 -5.66 -16.92 3.70
C PRO A 70 -4.80 -18.09 3.25
N GLY A 71 -5.45 -19.18 2.86
CA GLY A 71 -4.80 -20.30 2.19
C GLY A 71 -4.35 -19.91 0.78
N THR A 72 -3.23 -20.44 0.33
CA THR A 72 -2.78 -20.29 -1.06
C THR A 72 -3.26 -21.48 -1.90
N SER A 73 -3.26 -21.33 -3.23
CA SER A 73 -3.54 -22.43 -4.16
C SER A 73 -2.44 -23.50 -4.18
N VAL A 74 -1.33 -23.30 -3.45
CA VAL A 74 -0.24 -24.27 -3.28
C VAL A 74 -0.49 -25.05 -2.00
N GLY A 75 -0.72 -26.36 -2.16
CA GLY A 75 -1.28 -27.26 -1.14
C GLY A 75 -0.73 -27.07 0.28
N GLY A 76 -1.62 -26.68 1.20
CA GLY A 76 -1.35 -26.59 2.64
C GLY A 76 -0.53 -25.37 3.08
N MET A 77 -0.19 -24.46 2.17
CA MET A 77 0.48 -23.20 2.53
C MET A 77 -0.54 -22.13 2.88
N TYR A 78 -0.37 -21.53 4.06
CA TYR A 78 -1.17 -20.43 4.56
C TYR A 78 -0.32 -19.18 4.75
N LEU A 79 -0.93 -18.03 4.48
CA LEU A 79 -0.34 -16.73 4.77
C LEU A 79 -0.55 -16.37 6.24
N GLY A 80 0.09 -15.30 6.69
CA GLY A 80 -0.19 -14.76 8.02
C GLY A 80 -1.49 -13.95 8.07
N PRO A 81 -2.04 -13.71 9.27
CA PRO A 81 -3.38 -13.15 9.45
C PRO A 81 -3.46 -11.62 9.31
N LEU A 82 -2.36 -10.91 8.97
CA LEU A 82 -2.36 -9.43 8.93
C LEU A 82 -3.44 -8.84 8.02
N TYR A 83 -3.74 -9.51 6.90
CA TYR A 83 -4.80 -9.06 6.00
C TYR A 83 -6.18 -9.08 6.68
N TYR A 84 -6.48 -10.12 7.46
CA TYR A 84 -7.73 -10.23 8.22
C TYR A 84 -7.87 -9.13 9.27
N TYR A 85 -6.79 -8.82 9.98
CA TYR A 85 -6.80 -7.71 10.94
C TYR A 85 -6.97 -6.35 10.28
N LEU A 86 -6.36 -6.15 9.11
CA LEU A 86 -6.53 -4.93 8.33
C LEU A 86 -7.98 -4.78 7.83
N MET A 87 -8.59 -5.88 7.39
CA MET A 87 -9.98 -5.98 6.93
C MET A 87 -11.02 -5.80 8.05
N ALA A 88 -10.67 -6.12 9.31
CA ALA A 88 -11.60 -6.13 10.43
C ALA A 88 -12.29 -4.78 10.67
N ILE A 89 -11.52 -3.69 10.64
CA ILE A 89 -12.03 -2.34 10.88
C ILE A 89 -13.06 -1.91 9.82
N PRO A 90 -12.74 -1.94 8.50
CA PRO A 90 -13.71 -1.54 7.48
C PRO A 90 -14.92 -2.48 7.40
N LEU A 91 -14.75 -3.77 7.72
CA LEU A 91 -15.89 -4.71 7.80
C LEU A 91 -16.85 -4.34 8.93
N LEU A 92 -16.31 -4.00 10.11
CA LEU A 92 -17.12 -3.59 11.25
C LEU A 92 -17.88 -2.28 10.97
N ILE A 93 -17.19 -1.27 10.42
CA ILE A 93 -17.79 0.04 10.10
C ILE A 93 -18.92 -0.11 9.07
N ALA A 94 -18.79 -1.04 8.12
CA ALA A 94 -19.80 -1.30 7.10
C ALA A 94 -20.93 -2.25 7.55
N GLY A 95 -21.05 -2.54 8.85
CA GLY A 95 -22.10 -3.42 9.37
C GLY A 95 -21.99 -4.86 8.85
N PHE A 96 -20.75 -5.37 8.73
CA PHE A 96 -20.43 -6.67 8.13
C PHE A 96 -20.75 -6.83 6.65
N SER A 97 -20.96 -5.72 5.93
CA SER A 97 -21.04 -5.75 4.47
C SER A 97 -19.64 -5.95 3.84
N PRO A 98 -19.48 -6.84 2.84
CA PRO A 98 -18.23 -7.01 2.08
C PRO A 98 -17.78 -5.75 1.35
N VAL A 99 -18.70 -4.80 1.14
CA VAL A 99 -18.42 -3.51 0.52
C VAL A 99 -17.41 -2.69 1.34
N GLY A 100 -17.45 -2.77 2.68
CA GLY A 100 -16.52 -2.01 3.53
C GLY A 100 -15.05 -2.34 3.22
N PRO A 101 -14.65 -3.61 3.31
CA PRO A 101 -13.33 -4.07 2.91
C PRO A 101 -12.96 -3.76 1.45
N ALA A 102 -13.91 -3.86 0.52
CA ALA A 102 -13.69 -3.48 -0.88
C ALA A 102 -13.32 -1.99 -1.00
N VAL A 103 -14.04 -1.11 -0.28
CA VAL A 103 -13.72 0.33 -0.22
C VAL A 103 -12.34 0.58 0.38
N MET A 104 -11.93 -0.18 1.41
CA MET A 104 -10.57 -0.08 1.96
C MET A 104 -9.51 -0.37 0.89
N VAL A 105 -9.67 -1.45 0.13
CA VAL A 105 -8.75 -1.80 -0.96
C VAL A 105 -8.75 -0.71 -2.03
N ALA A 106 -9.91 -0.19 -2.43
CA ALA A 106 -10.02 0.92 -3.37
C ALA A 106 -9.27 2.18 -2.90
N LEU A 107 -9.41 2.54 -1.61
CA LEU A 107 -8.71 3.67 -1.00
C LEU A 107 -7.19 3.44 -0.94
N LEU A 108 -6.73 2.22 -0.67
CA LEU A 108 -5.31 1.87 -0.78
C LEU A 108 -4.82 2.00 -2.23
N GLY A 109 -5.63 1.61 -3.21
CA GLY A 109 -5.35 1.82 -4.64
C GLY A 109 -5.18 3.31 -4.99
N VAL A 110 -6.09 4.18 -4.53
CA VAL A 110 -5.98 5.63 -4.72
C VAL A 110 -4.75 6.21 -4.02
N THR A 111 -4.48 5.77 -2.80
CA THR A 111 -3.29 6.18 -2.05
C THR A 111 -2.02 5.75 -2.77
N THR A 112 -2.03 4.57 -3.40
CA THR A 112 -0.92 4.07 -4.22
C THR A 112 -0.66 4.98 -5.43
N ILE A 113 -1.70 5.52 -6.09
CA ILE A 113 -1.53 6.51 -7.17
C ILE A 113 -0.75 7.74 -6.66
N ALA A 114 -1.18 8.32 -5.54
CA ALA A 114 -0.51 9.47 -4.93
C ALA A 114 0.94 9.15 -4.56
N PHE A 115 1.18 7.92 -4.08
CA PHE A 115 2.49 7.49 -3.64
C PHE A 115 3.45 7.23 -4.79
N ILE A 116 2.97 6.63 -5.89
CA ILE A 116 3.68 6.49 -7.16
C ILE A 116 4.06 7.86 -7.71
N TRP A 117 3.11 8.81 -7.75
CA TRP A 117 3.42 10.18 -8.16
C TRP A 117 4.56 10.76 -7.33
N TRP A 118 4.46 10.67 -6.00
CA TRP A 118 5.42 11.30 -5.09
C TRP A 118 6.83 10.71 -5.22
N ILE A 119 6.94 9.39 -5.22
CA ILE A 119 8.22 8.68 -5.27
C ILE A 119 8.88 8.89 -6.64
N THR A 120 8.13 8.70 -7.72
CA THR A 120 8.66 8.85 -9.07
C THR A 120 9.04 10.31 -9.34
N ARG A 121 8.26 11.27 -8.83
CA ARG A 121 8.62 12.69 -8.85
C ARG A 121 9.92 12.97 -8.11
N LEU A 122 10.12 12.34 -6.95
CA LEU A 122 11.32 12.51 -6.13
C LEU A 122 12.57 11.96 -6.81
N TRP A 123 12.46 10.83 -7.52
CA TRP A 123 13.60 10.15 -8.12
C TRP A 123 13.90 10.59 -9.55
N PHE A 124 12.88 10.94 -10.33
CA PHE A 124 12.99 11.14 -11.78
C PHE A 124 12.37 12.45 -12.27
N GLY A 125 11.85 13.27 -11.36
CA GLY A 125 11.28 14.59 -11.67
C GLY A 125 9.79 14.58 -12.00
N LYS A 126 9.24 15.80 -12.17
CA LYS A 126 7.79 16.05 -12.21
C LYS A 126 7.06 15.29 -13.32
N LEU A 127 7.60 15.32 -14.54
CA LEU A 127 6.97 14.69 -15.70
C LEU A 127 6.85 13.17 -15.50
N ALA A 128 7.92 12.52 -15.05
CA ALA A 128 7.91 11.09 -14.76
C ALA A 128 6.88 10.73 -13.69
N GLY A 129 6.77 11.55 -12.63
CA GLY A 129 5.76 11.38 -11.58
C GLY A 129 4.33 11.45 -12.09
N ILE A 130 4.03 12.44 -12.94
CA ILE A 130 2.71 12.60 -13.57
C ILE A 130 2.41 11.42 -14.49
N ILE A 131 3.33 11.04 -15.38
CA ILE A 131 3.13 9.92 -16.32
C ILE A 131 2.88 8.62 -15.56
N ALA A 132 3.73 8.27 -14.60
CA ALA A 132 3.59 7.03 -13.84
C ALA A 132 2.26 6.96 -13.06
N ALA A 133 1.86 8.07 -12.43
CA ALA A 133 0.61 8.13 -11.70
C ALA A 133 -0.62 8.03 -12.61
N THR A 134 -0.60 8.72 -13.77
CA THR A 134 -1.66 8.61 -14.77
C THR A 134 -1.80 7.18 -15.28
N LEU A 135 -0.70 6.53 -15.67
CA LEU A 135 -0.71 5.15 -16.17
C LEU A 135 -1.29 4.17 -15.13
N TYR A 136 -0.92 4.32 -13.85
CA TYR A 136 -1.47 3.48 -12.79
C TYR A 136 -2.94 3.81 -12.46
N ALA A 137 -3.33 5.09 -12.52
CA ALA A 137 -4.69 5.53 -12.25
C ALA A 137 -5.71 4.93 -13.23
N ILE A 138 -5.35 4.84 -14.52
CA ILE A 138 -6.23 4.36 -15.59
C ILE A 138 -5.97 2.90 -15.99
N SER A 139 -5.02 2.21 -15.36
CA SER A 139 -4.69 0.81 -15.66
C SER A 139 -5.90 -0.10 -15.36
N PRO A 140 -6.48 -0.78 -16.37
CA PRO A 140 -7.65 -1.65 -16.16
C PRO A 140 -7.37 -2.74 -15.13
N THR A 141 -6.19 -3.36 -15.19
CA THR A 141 -5.75 -4.38 -14.24
C THR A 141 -5.69 -3.83 -12.83
N ALA A 142 -5.08 -2.66 -12.62
CA ALA A 142 -5.00 -2.04 -11.30
C ALA A 142 -6.39 -1.62 -10.77
N ILE A 143 -7.31 -1.23 -11.65
CA ILE A 143 -8.69 -0.88 -11.30
C ILE A 143 -9.47 -2.12 -10.83
N ILE A 144 -9.47 -3.20 -11.62
CA ILE A 144 -10.19 -4.44 -11.31
C ILE A 144 -9.72 -5.01 -9.96
N PHE A 145 -8.41 -5.08 -9.74
CA PHE A 145 -7.85 -5.54 -8.46
C PHE A 145 -8.00 -4.51 -7.33
N SER A 146 -8.54 -3.32 -7.58
CA SER A 146 -8.89 -2.38 -6.51
C SER A 146 -10.36 -2.46 -6.08
N HIS A 147 -11.23 -3.15 -6.84
CA HIS A 147 -12.67 -3.22 -6.57
C HIS A 147 -13.05 -4.24 -5.49
N SER A 148 -12.19 -5.20 -5.22
CA SER A 148 -12.55 -6.40 -4.47
C SER A 148 -11.62 -6.60 -3.29
N SER A 149 -12.18 -7.07 -2.17
CA SER A 149 -11.44 -7.33 -0.96
C SER A 149 -10.71 -8.68 -1.03
N TRP A 150 -9.57 -8.69 -1.71
CA TRP A 150 -8.70 -9.86 -1.81
C TRP A 150 -7.30 -9.57 -1.26
N ASN A 151 -6.66 -10.56 -0.63
CA ASN A 151 -5.39 -10.40 0.08
C ASN A 151 -4.20 -9.83 -0.73
N PRO A 152 -3.95 -10.19 -2.01
CA PRO A 152 -2.85 -9.58 -2.77
C PRO A 152 -3.13 -8.14 -3.18
N ASN A 153 -4.36 -7.66 -3.11
CA ASN A 153 -4.72 -6.33 -3.64
C ASN A 153 -4.13 -5.18 -2.82
N ILE A 154 -3.73 -5.43 -1.56
CA ILE A 154 -3.01 -4.47 -0.72
C ILE A 154 -1.51 -4.40 -1.03
N MET A 155 -0.97 -5.42 -1.72
CA MET A 155 0.45 -5.60 -1.95
C MET A 155 1.11 -4.42 -2.68
N PRO A 156 0.52 -3.80 -3.73
CA PRO A 156 1.17 -2.69 -4.44
C PRO A 156 1.55 -1.52 -3.51
N PHE A 157 0.67 -1.17 -2.58
CA PHE A 157 0.92 -0.10 -1.61
C PHE A 157 2.08 -0.44 -0.67
N PHE A 158 2.00 -1.62 -0.02
CA PHE A 158 2.98 -2.03 0.98
C PHE A 158 4.34 -2.40 0.38
N ALA A 159 4.37 -2.96 -0.83
CA ALA A 159 5.60 -3.22 -1.57
C ALA A 159 6.30 -1.90 -1.90
N LEU A 160 5.57 -0.91 -2.43
CA LEU A 160 6.12 0.41 -2.73
C LEU A 160 6.61 1.12 -1.46
N LEU A 161 5.88 0.99 -0.34
CA LEU A 161 6.31 1.52 0.95
C LEU A 161 7.59 0.86 1.46
N SER A 162 7.75 -0.45 1.24
CA SER A 162 8.97 -1.19 1.59
C SER A 162 10.16 -0.71 0.76
N MET A 163 9.99 -0.58 -0.55
CA MET A 163 11.03 -0.06 -1.45
C MET A 163 11.43 1.36 -1.09
N TYR A 164 10.46 2.23 -0.80
CA TYR A 164 10.73 3.60 -0.37
C TYR A 164 11.48 3.66 0.96
N SER A 165 11.06 2.83 1.93
CA SER A 165 11.66 2.82 3.27
C SER A 165 13.11 2.35 3.23
N ILE A 166 13.44 1.30 2.47
CA ILE A 166 14.85 0.87 2.33
C ILE A 166 15.68 1.93 1.58
N TRP A 167 15.10 2.60 0.58
CA TRP A 167 15.77 3.69 -0.11
C TRP A 167 16.11 4.85 0.85
N LYS A 168 15.21 5.18 1.79
CA LYS A 168 15.48 6.19 2.83
C LYS A 168 16.61 5.80 3.75
N VAL A 169 16.68 4.53 4.14
CA VAL A 169 17.78 4.00 4.97
C VAL A 169 19.11 4.08 4.22
N TRP A 170 19.15 3.64 2.96
CA TRP A 170 20.38 3.64 2.17
C TRP A 170 20.82 5.04 1.73
N SER A 171 19.94 5.77 1.05
CA SER A 171 20.26 7.06 0.41
C SER A 171 20.42 8.17 1.44
N GLN A 172 19.50 8.25 2.41
CA GLN A 172 19.44 9.34 3.38
C GLN A 172 19.96 8.96 4.77
N GLU A 173 20.46 7.74 4.96
CA GLU A 173 21.01 7.27 6.24
C GLU A 173 20.03 7.38 7.41
N ASN A 174 18.71 7.39 7.10
CA ASN A 174 17.67 7.60 8.08
C ASN A 174 17.12 6.27 8.59
N THR A 175 17.72 5.75 9.65
CA THR A 175 17.36 4.46 10.27
C THR A 175 15.99 4.45 10.94
N ASN A 176 15.37 5.61 11.17
CA ASN A 176 13.99 5.69 11.69
C ASN A 176 12.95 5.11 10.72
N TRP A 177 13.34 4.83 9.47
CA TRP A 177 12.50 4.14 8.49
C TRP A 177 12.52 2.61 8.62
N LEU A 178 13.38 2.03 9.46
CA LEU A 178 13.47 0.58 9.65
C LEU A 178 12.17 -0.05 10.20
N PRO A 179 11.48 0.54 11.19
CA PRO A 179 10.19 0.00 11.63
C PRO A 179 9.14 0.02 10.52
N ILE A 180 9.10 1.10 9.73
CA ILE A 180 8.17 1.23 8.59
C ILE A 180 8.48 0.16 7.55
N LEU A 181 9.76 -0.05 7.22
CA LEU A 181 10.22 -1.12 6.33
C LEU A 181 9.78 -2.51 6.84
N GLY A 182 9.96 -2.79 8.14
CA GLY A 182 9.58 -4.07 8.73
C GLY A 182 8.08 -4.33 8.63
N ILE A 183 7.26 -3.34 9.00
CA ILE A 183 5.80 -3.43 8.94
C ILE A 183 5.32 -3.58 7.50
N SER A 184 5.81 -2.75 6.57
CA SER A 184 5.39 -2.80 5.18
C SER A 184 5.83 -4.09 4.50
N LEU A 185 7.02 -4.61 4.84
CA LEU A 185 7.48 -5.91 4.35
C LEU A 185 6.63 -7.05 4.89
N ALA A 186 6.25 -7.01 6.18
CA ALA A 186 5.37 -8.01 6.77
C ALA A 186 4.00 -8.05 6.04
N PHE A 187 3.39 -6.90 5.77
CA PHE A 187 2.18 -6.84 4.95
C PHE A 187 2.39 -7.36 3.53
N THR A 188 3.52 -7.03 2.89
CA THR A 188 3.85 -7.51 1.55
C THR A 188 3.96 -9.04 1.53
N LEU A 189 4.71 -9.64 2.46
CA LEU A 189 4.91 -11.09 2.54
C LEU A 189 3.63 -11.86 2.93
N GLN A 190 2.78 -11.28 3.78
CA GLN A 190 1.51 -11.89 4.18
C GLN A 190 0.37 -11.63 3.19
N SER A 191 0.53 -10.72 2.24
CA SER A 191 -0.48 -10.47 1.21
C SER A 191 -0.52 -11.57 0.15
N HIS A 192 0.65 -12.08 -0.26
CA HIS A 192 0.77 -13.13 -1.28
C HIS A 192 2.20 -13.70 -1.29
N TYR A 193 2.38 -14.97 -1.69
CA TYR A 193 3.70 -15.60 -1.77
C TYR A 193 4.63 -14.90 -2.80
N LEU A 194 4.05 -14.26 -3.82
CA LEU A 194 4.80 -13.43 -4.78
C LEU A 194 5.48 -12.22 -4.11
N GLY A 195 5.08 -11.85 -2.90
CA GLY A 195 5.77 -10.84 -2.09
C GLY A 195 7.24 -11.19 -1.84
N LEU A 196 7.62 -12.48 -1.90
CA LEU A 196 9.02 -12.92 -1.80
C LEU A 196 9.91 -12.32 -2.91
N LEU A 197 9.35 -11.95 -4.06
CA LEU A 197 10.09 -11.35 -5.16
C LEU A 197 10.71 -9.99 -4.82
N ILE A 198 10.24 -9.32 -3.76
CA ILE A 198 10.83 -8.04 -3.31
C ILE A 198 12.14 -8.24 -2.54
N ILE A 199 12.36 -9.44 -1.98
CA ILE A 199 13.47 -9.72 -1.05
C ILE A 199 14.85 -9.46 -1.70
N PRO A 200 15.14 -9.94 -2.92
CA PRO A 200 16.44 -9.68 -3.55
C PRO A 200 16.76 -8.19 -3.67
N THR A 201 15.77 -7.37 -4.05
CA THR A 201 15.91 -5.91 -4.11
C THR A 201 16.21 -5.33 -2.73
N LEU A 202 15.47 -5.74 -1.69
CA LEU A 202 15.69 -5.24 -0.34
C LEU A 202 17.08 -5.64 0.20
N ILE A 203 17.54 -6.86 -0.07
CA ILE A 203 18.88 -7.33 0.31
C ILE A 203 19.97 -6.49 -0.35
N ILE A 204 19.85 -6.21 -1.65
CA ILE A 204 20.83 -5.37 -2.37
C ILE A 204 20.94 -4.00 -1.70
N PHE A 205 19.82 -3.31 -1.47
CA PHE A 205 19.84 -1.99 -0.85
C PHE A 205 20.28 -2.03 0.61
N TRP A 206 19.98 -3.12 1.34
CA TRP A 206 20.48 -3.34 2.69
C TRP A 206 22.01 -3.42 2.72
N LEU A 207 22.61 -4.23 1.85
CA LEU A 207 24.07 -4.37 1.74
C LEU A 207 24.74 -3.05 1.35
N LEU A 208 24.12 -2.28 0.45
CA LEU A 208 24.59 -0.94 0.08
C LEU A 208 24.53 0.03 1.28
N ALA A 209 23.47 -0.02 2.09
CA ALA A 209 23.34 0.78 3.29
C ALA A 209 24.45 0.44 4.31
N LEU A 210 24.69 -0.84 4.57
CA LEU A 210 25.76 -1.31 5.45
C LEU A 210 27.14 -0.84 4.99
N LYS A 211 27.42 -0.94 3.68
CA LYS A 211 28.68 -0.46 3.08
C LYS A 211 28.87 1.04 3.30
N LYS A 212 27.80 1.82 3.15
CA LYS A 212 27.82 3.28 3.35
C LYS A 212 28.08 3.64 4.82
N PHE A 213 27.36 3.01 5.75
CA PHE A 213 27.56 3.23 7.18
C PHE A 213 28.97 2.85 7.65
N ARG A 214 29.53 1.75 7.15
CA ARG A 214 30.89 1.32 7.47
C ARG A 214 31.94 2.34 7.00
N LYS A 215 31.83 2.85 5.78
CA LYS A 215 32.75 3.90 5.26
C LYS A 215 32.71 5.16 6.14
N LYS A 216 31.53 5.58 6.60
CA LYS A 216 31.37 6.73 7.49
C LYS A 216 32.01 6.52 8.86
N LYS A 217 31.94 5.29 9.39
CA LYS A 217 32.59 4.93 10.66
C LYS A 217 34.12 4.93 10.55
N LEU A 218 34.67 4.52 9.40
CA LEU A 218 36.12 4.49 9.16
C LEU A 218 36.73 5.85 8.80
N SER A 219 35.89 6.86 8.49
CA SER A 219 36.32 8.23 8.17
C SER A 219 36.14 9.21 9.33
N LYS A 220 35.63 8.73 10.48
CA LYS A 220 35.62 9.43 11.76
C LYS A 220 36.68 8.84 12.65
#